data_AF-A0A937I0Y8-F1
#
_entry.id   AF-A0A937I0Y8-F1
#
_cell.length_a   1.000
_cell.length_b   1.000
_cell.length_c   1.000
_cell.angle_alpha   90.00
_cell.angle_beta   90.00
_cell.angle_gamma   90.00
#
_symmetry.space_group_name_H-M   'P 1'
#
loop_
_entity.id
_entity.type
_entity.pdbx_description
1 polymer ?
#
loop_
_entity_poly.entity_id
_entity_poly.type
_entity_poly.pdbx_seq_one_letter_code
_entity_poly.pdbx_strand_id
1 'polypeptide(L)'
;PIAKEGLRGVRMPDGIDTFKIKYQGKNQEFFISPNEGDGRVRPDDIPGESFVELEEDATYSYGTTSTGADTEVELIDELTQRTFYLNEGEVDGATSFVAENDEYVISLKYGPVEPDEFWSDETDPSEPKGGESVDMSNFDPVFVSEDDTDTAIDVNDPVTGQFGLYGGRSFSIHDDKGGVIYDSGNLTEEIAAEFGYYPDHRSGNKGTEPEAVEYFKLGKKGEKRHFIAVALERVANNADEDGLGSLVPVFEVIDLEAENNDNRVAHVGTFVAPLSSSPEGLFFVKDSKNSGTMLVANERSGTLDSFSISLADLG
;
A
#
# COMPACT_ATOMS: atom_id res chain seq x y z
N PRO A 1 8.29 -4.29 -15.75
CA PRO A 1 7.22 -5.10 -15.15
C PRO A 1 6.56 -6.08 -16.12
N ILE A 2 6.33 -7.28 -15.60
CA ILE A 2 5.46 -8.29 -16.20
C ILE A 2 4.03 -7.95 -15.76
N ALA A 3 3.05 -8.01 -16.67
CA ALA A 3 1.65 -7.85 -16.28
C ALA A 3 1.28 -9.01 -15.36
N LYS A 4 0.78 -8.73 -14.16
CA LYS A 4 0.48 -9.72 -13.13
C LYS A 4 -1.03 -9.75 -12.89
N GLU A 5 -1.67 -10.85 -13.28
CA GLU A 5 -3.11 -11.02 -13.11
C GLU A 5 -3.47 -11.51 -11.70
N GLY A 6 -4.68 -11.17 -11.23
CA GLY A 6 -5.22 -11.69 -9.97
C GLY A 6 -4.66 -11.04 -8.70
N LEU A 7 -3.73 -10.08 -8.81
CA LEU A 7 -3.20 -9.35 -7.66
C LEU A 7 -4.14 -8.24 -7.21
N ARG A 8 -4.44 -8.22 -5.91
CA ARG A 8 -5.20 -7.14 -5.27
C ARG A 8 -4.57 -6.82 -3.92
N GLY A 9 -4.42 -5.53 -3.66
CA GLY A 9 -3.98 -5.04 -2.35
C GLY A 9 -5.07 -5.23 -1.29
N VAL A 10 -4.65 -5.28 -0.03
CA VAL A 10 -5.57 -5.14 1.10
C VAL A 10 -6.21 -3.76 1.02
N ARG A 11 -7.52 -3.69 1.26
CA ARG A 11 -8.27 -2.45 1.12
C ARG A 11 -8.19 -1.63 2.40
N MET A 12 -7.01 -1.05 2.64
CA MET A 12 -6.74 -0.08 3.69
C MET A 12 -6.49 1.28 3.01
N PRO A 13 -7.50 2.16 2.98
CA PRO A 13 -7.35 3.47 2.37
C PRO A 13 -6.94 4.55 3.37
N ASP A 14 -5.88 5.29 3.07
CA ASP A 14 -5.57 6.57 3.72
C ASP A 14 -6.42 7.72 3.18
N GLY A 15 -6.59 7.78 1.86
CA GLY A 15 -7.54 8.68 1.19
C GLY A 15 -8.88 8.01 0.89
N ILE A 16 -10.02 8.72 1.03
CA ILE A 16 -11.30 8.27 0.44
C ILE A 16 -12.01 9.43 -0.24
N ASP A 17 -12.74 9.12 -1.30
CA ASP A 17 -13.70 10.06 -1.88
C ASP A 17 -14.99 9.35 -2.28
N THR A 18 -16.06 10.11 -2.49
CA THR A 18 -17.39 9.61 -2.80
C THR A 18 -17.98 10.28 -4.01
N PHE A 19 -18.79 9.54 -4.76
CA PHE A 19 -19.51 10.10 -5.87
C PHE A 19 -20.89 9.50 -6.05
N LYS A 20 -21.73 10.22 -6.80
CA LYS A 20 -23.07 9.77 -7.18
C LYS A 20 -23.18 9.66 -8.68
N ILE A 21 -23.53 8.47 -9.15
CA ILE A 21 -23.82 8.16 -10.55
C ILE A 21 -25.08 7.32 -10.64
N LYS A 22 -25.68 7.24 -11.83
CA LYS A 22 -26.81 6.37 -12.07
C LYS A 22 -26.32 4.92 -12.17
N TYR A 23 -26.90 4.04 -11.38
CA TYR A 23 -26.62 2.61 -11.34
C TYR A 23 -27.94 1.88 -11.12
N GLN A 24 -28.23 0.87 -11.95
CA GLN A 24 -29.49 0.11 -11.91
C GLN A 24 -30.73 1.01 -11.95
N GLY A 25 -30.67 2.05 -12.77
CA GLY A 25 -31.78 2.99 -12.96
C GLY A 25 -31.93 4.09 -11.90
N LYS A 26 -31.14 4.10 -10.82
CA LYS A 26 -31.23 5.08 -9.72
C LYS A 26 -29.90 5.79 -9.50
N ASN A 27 -29.90 7.02 -8.99
CA ASN A 27 -28.67 7.64 -8.53
C ASN A 27 -28.26 6.99 -7.21
N GLN A 28 -27.10 6.35 -7.20
CA GLN A 28 -26.54 5.68 -6.03
C GLN A 28 -25.23 6.34 -5.64
N GLU A 29 -24.86 6.21 -4.37
CA GLU A 29 -23.60 6.69 -3.82
C GLU A 29 -22.59 5.56 -3.84
N PHE A 30 -21.37 5.91 -4.23
CA PHE A 30 -20.23 5.02 -4.30
C PHE A 30 -19.08 5.67 -3.53
N PHE A 31 -18.24 4.86 -2.92
CA PHE A 31 -16.96 5.32 -2.38
C PHE A 31 -15.80 4.73 -3.17
N ILE A 32 -14.71 5.49 -3.21
CA ILE A 32 -13.46 5.14 -3.87
C ILE A 32 -12.40 4.98 -2.78
N SER A 33 -11.66 3.89 -2.84
CA SER A 33 -10.51 3.63 -1.97
C SER A 33 -9.25 3.43 -2.82
N PRO A 34 -8.18 4.21 -2.63
CA PRO A 34 -6.84 3.69 -2.87
C PRO A 34 -6.65 2.49 -1.94
N ASN A 35 -6.08 1.41 -2.43
CA ASN A 35 -5.89 0.20 -1.63
C ASN A 35 -4.46 0.14 -1.09
N GLU A 36 -3.95 1.26 -0.59
CA GLU A 36 -2.56 1.52 -0.16
C GLU A 36 -1.95 0.42 0.72
N GLY A 37 -2.75 -0.20 1.59
CA GLY A 37 -2.29 -1.38 2.31
C GLY A 37 -1.10 -1.09 3.24
N ASP A 38 -1.08 0.10 3.85
CA ASP A 38 -0.15 0.61 4.88
C ASP A 38 -0.24 -0.12 6.23
N GLY A 39 -0.68 -1.38 6.20
CA GLY A 39 -0.68 -2.22 7.39
C GLY A 39 0.70 -2.14 8.05
N ARG A 40 0.73 -2.01 9.37
CA ARG A 40 1.99 -2.10 10.12
C ARG A 40 2.54 -3.51 9.90
N VAL A 41 3.47 -3.62 8.98
CA VAL A 41 4.18 -4.85 8.67
C VAL A 41 5.58 -4.79 9.25
N ARG A 42 6.11 -5.94 9.65
CA ARG A 42 7.51 -6.03 10.09
C ARG A 42 8.39 -5.41 8.99
N PRO A 43 9.18 -4.35 9.26
CA PRO A 43 9.92 -3.70 8.19
C PRO A 43 11.03 -4.64 7.66
N ASP A 44 11.16 -4.78 6.34
CA ASP A 44 12.26 -5.54 5.71
C ASP A 44 13.64 -4.87 5.95
N ASP A 45 13.65 -3.54 6.06
CA ASP A 45 14.83 -2.71 6.30
C ASP A 45 14.64 -1.92 7.61
N ILE A 46 14.72 -2.61 8.75
CA ILE A 46 14.63 -1.94 10.05
C ILE A 46 15.90 -1.11 10.27
N PRO A 47 15.79 0.17 10.68
CA PRO A 47 16.95 0.91 11.18
C PRO A 47 17.60 0.11 12.30
N GLY A 48 18.91 -0.16 12.23
CA GLY A 48 19.64 -1.04 13.16
C GLY A 48 19.62 -0.64 14.66
N GLU A 49 18.78 0.30 15.07
CA GLU A 49 18.53 0.73 16.46
C GLU A 49 17.19 0.20 17.04
N SER A 50 16.32 -0.41 16.23
CA SER A 50 15.01 -0.96 16.67
C SER A 50 14.94 -2.49 16.67
N PHE A 51 15.96 -3.19 16.17
CA PHE A 51 15.96 -4.64 15.99
C PHE A 51 17.31 -5.27 16.33
N VAL A 52 17.29 -6.53 16.79
CA VAL A 52 18.48 -7.33 17.08
C VAL A 52 18.23 -8.75 16.60
N GLU A 53 19.09 -9.26 15.72
CA GLU A 53 19.18 -10.69 15.42
C GLU A 53 19.64 -11.42 16.69
N LEU A 54 18.84 -12.37 17.14
CA LEU A 54 19.16 -13.21 18.28
C LEU A 54 19.77 -14.52 17.78
N GLU A 55 20.58 -15.16 18.60
CA GLU A 55 21.05 -16.50 18.28
C GLU A 55 19.97 -17.50 18.72
N GLU A 56 19.57 -18.40 17.82
CA GLU A 56 18.61 -19.48 18.12
C GLU A 56 19.08 -20.28 19.35
N ASP A 57 18.14 -20.63 20.22
CA ASP A 57 18.32 -21.30 21.51
C ASP A 57 19.15 -20.53 22.56
N ALA A 58 19.63 -19.31 22.27
CA ALA A 58 20.33 -18.50 23.25
C ALA A 58 19.37 -17.83 24.25
N THR A 59 19.85 -17.64 25.48
CA THR A 59 19.09 -16.94 26.52
C THR A 59 19.40 -15.46 26.46
N TYR A 60 18.38 -14.63 26.52
CA TYR A 60 18.46 -13.18 26.59
C TYR A 60 17.72 -12.66 27.81
N SER A 61 18.06 -11.45 28.23
CA SER A 61 17.29 -10.72 29.23
C SER A 61 17.07 -9.27 28.84
N TYR A 62 15.91 -8.75 29.20
CA TYR A 62 15.52 -7.39 28.86
C TYR A 62 14.95 -6.63 30.06
N GLY A 63 15.07 -5.30 30.04
CA GLY A 63 14.52 -4.42 31.07
C GLY A 63 14.59 -2.94 30.70
N THR A 64 13.93 -2.09 31.49
CA THR A 64 13.90 -0.63 31.26
C THR A 64 14.98 0.12 32.03
N THR A 65 16.01 -0.58 32.48
CA THR A 65 17.12 0.00 33.24
C THR A 65 18.41 -0.61 32.73
N SER A 66 19.35 0.25 32.32
CA SER A 66 20.67 -0.19 31.87
C SER A 66 21.35 -0.99 32.98
N THR A 67 21.83 -2.15 32.58
CA THR A 67 22.59 -3.11 33.37
C THR A 67 24.08 -2.81 33.29
N GLY A 68 24.52 -2.13 32.23
CA GLY A 68 25.92 -1.81 31.95
C GLY A 68 26.76 -3.03 31.58
N ALA A 69 26.14 -4.12 31.15
CA ALA A 69 26.85 -5.30 30.66
C ALA A 69 27.52 -5.01 29.30
N ASP A 70 28.59 -5.75 29.01
CA ASP A 70 29.32 -5.61 27.73
C ASP A 70 28.50 -6.08 26.52
N THR A 71 27.45 -6.88 26.75
CA THR A 71 26.51 -7.40 25.74
C THR A 71 25.21 -6.58 25.65
N GLU A 72 25.15 -5.44 26.34
CA GLU A 72 23.95 -4.61 26.38
C GLU A 72 23.73 -3.87 25.07
N VAL A 73 22.51 -3.99 24.54
CA VAL A 73 22.01 -3.20 23.41
C VAL A 73 20.87 -2.32 23.90
N GLU A 74 20.98 -1.02 23.65
CA GLU A 74 19.91 -0.05 23.89
C GLU A 74 18.98 -0.03 22.67
N LEU A 75 17.69 -0.23 22.91
CA LEU A 75 16.65 -0.31 21.88
C LEU A 75 15.48 0.60 22.22
N ILE A 76 14.76 1.05 21.19
CA ILE A 76 13.52 1.83 21.37
C ILE A 76 12.33 0.93 21.02
N ASP A 77 11.43 0.72 21.97
CA ASP A 77 10.15 0.06 21.73
C ASP A 77 9.27 0.98 20.88
N GLU A 78 8.98 0.59 19.63
CA GLU A 78 8.22 1.43 18.70
C GLU A 78 6.75 1.63 19.10
N LEU A 79 6.17 0.69 19.84
CA LEU A 79 4.78 0.80 20.31
C LEU A 79 4.66 1.75 21.49
N THR A 80 5.60 1.68 22.44
CA THR A 80 5.55 2.51 23.66
C THR A 80 6.42 3.76 23.60
N GLN A 81 7.28 3.87 22.58
CA GLN A 81 8.32 4.91 22.40
C GLN A 81 9.24 5.01 23.62
N ARG A 82 9.53 3.86 24.26
CA ARG A 82 10.38 3.77 25.46
C ARG A 82 11.66 3.04 25.15
N THR A 83 12.75 3.54 25.72
CA THR A 83 14.03 2.83 25.73
C THR A 83 13.95 1.59 26.61
N PHE A 84 14.48 0.48 26.11
CA PHE A 84 14.77 -0.72 26.86
C PHE A 84 16.14 -1.27 26.49
N TYR A 85 16.64 -2.18 27.33
CA TYR A 85 17.97 -2.74 27.23
C TYR A 85 17.84 -4.24 27.07
N LEU A 86 18.49 -4.80 26.05
CA LEU A 86 18.58 -6.23 25.79
C LEU A 86 20.01 -6.70 26.08
N ASN A 87 20.16 -7.84 26.72
CA ASN A 87 21.44 -8.44 27.06
C ASN A 87 21.44 -9.91 26.69
N GLU A 88 22.54 -10.40 26.12
CA GLU A 88 22.79 -11.83 26.03
C GLU A 88 23.07 -12.41 27.43
N GLY A 89 22.33 -13.44 27.81
CA GLY A 89 22.36 -14.09 29.11
C GLY A 89 21.35 -13.54 30.13
N GLU A 90 21.33 -14.14 31.33
CA GLU A 90 20.48 -13.69 32.44
C GLU A 90 21.14 -12.54 33.22
N VAL A 91 20.38 -11.47 33.44
CA VAL A 91 20.76 -10.36 34.33
C VAL A 91 19.81 -10.27 35.52
N ASP A 92 20.38 -10.09 36.73
CA ASP A 92 19.60 -10.00 37.97
C ASP A 92 18.65 -8.79 37.96
N GLY A 93 17.36 -9.05 38.16
CA GLY A 93 16.29 -8.04 38.13
C GLY A 93 15.74 -7.72 36.72
N ALA A 94 16.29 -8.31 35.66
CA ALA A 94 15.73 -8.27 34.31
C ALA A 94 14.81 -9.48 34.06
N THR A 95 13.96 -9.38 33.03
CA THR A 95 13.14 -10.51 32.57
C THR A 95 13.91 -11.30 31.52
N SER A 96 14.08 -12.62 31.70
CA SER A 96 14.77 -13.48 30.74
C SER A 96 13.83 -14.30 29.86
N PHE A 97 14.33 -14.67 28.68
CA PHE A 97 13.66 -15.55 27.71
C PHE A 97 14.70 -16.33 26.90
N VAL A 98 14.27 -17.40 26.24
CA VAL A 98 15.08 -18.14 25.26
C VAL A 98 14.58 -17.78 23.88
N ALA A 99 15.49 -17.44 22.98
CA ALA A 99 15.19 -17.20 21.58
C ALA A 99 14.90 -18.55 20.89
N GLU A 100 13.71 -18.73 20.35
CA GLU A 100 13.30 -19.93 19.59
C GLU A 100 13.64 -19.83 18.10
N ASN A 101 13.94 -18.62 17.60
CA ASN A 101 14.43 -18.33 16.26
C ASN A 101 15.44 -17.17 16.31
N ASP A 102 16.08 -16.90 15.18
CA ASP A 102 17.15 -15.92 15.04
C ASP A 102 16.68 -14.46 14.94
N GLU A 103 15.36 -14.24 14.95
CA GLU A 103 14.76 -12.92 14.72
C GLU A 103 13.64 -12.62 15.70
N TYR A 104 13.82 -11.55 16.50
CA TYR A 104 12.79 -11.06 17.42
C TYR A 104 12.63 -9.54 17.36
N VAL A 105 11.39 -9.10 17.15
CA VAL A 105 10.95 -7.75 17.49
C VAL A 105 10.44 -7.79 18.94
N ILE A 106 11.09 -7.05 19.84
CA ILE A 106 10.76 -7.05 21.26
C ILE A 106 9.92 -5.81 21.59
N SER A 107 8.71 -6.00 22.12
CA SER A 107 7.92 -4.91 22.71
C SER A 107 7.82 -5.06 24.23
N LEU A 108 7.82 -3.94 24.96
CA LEU A 108 7.62 -3.94 26.42
C LEU A 108 6.19 -4.29 26.83
N LYS A 109 5.23 -4.19 25.89
CA LYS A 109 3.81 -4.44 26.16
C LYS A 109 3.47 -5.94 26.07
N TYR A 110 3.98 -6.61 25.05
CA TYR A 110 3.66 -8.01 24.74
C TYR A 110 4.81 -8.97 25.09
N GLY A 111 6.00 -8.43 25.37
CA GLY A 111 7.17 -9.23 25.68
C GLY A 111 7.91 -9.69 24.42
N PRO A 112 9.01 -10.44 24.59
CA PRO A 112 9.92 -10.81 23.51
C PRO A 112 9.55 -12.09 22.76
N VAL A 113 8.58 -12.88 23.23
CA VAL A 113 8.29 -14.22 22.70
C VAL A 113 6.84 -14.40 22.24
N GLU A 114 5.96 -13.44 22.56
CA GLU A 114 4.57 -13.51 22.09
C GLU A 114 4.48 -12.90 20.67
N PRO A 115 3.70 -13.51 19.74
CA PRO A 115 3.31 -12.82 18.52
C PRO A 115 2.59 -11.55 18.96
N ASP A 116 3.18 -10.39 18.69
CA ASP A 116 2.79 -9.14 19.35
C ASP A 116 1.44 -8.59 18.87
N GLU A 117 0.78 -9.27 17.92
CA GLU A 117 -0.46 -8.88 17.22
C GLU A 117 -0.41 -7.43 16.70
N PHE A 118 0.78 -6.81 16.70
CA PHE A 118 0.99 -5.39 16.48
C PHE A 118 1.65 -5.18 15.14
N TRP A 119 2.64 -6.01 14.83
CA TRP A 119 3.16 -6.15 13.48
C TRP A 119 2.47 -7.33 12.81
N SER A 120 2.06 -7.08 11.59
CA SER A 120 1.63 -8.14 10.70
C SER A 120 2.88 -8.85 10.20
N ASP A 121 2.86 -10.18 10.21
CA ASP A 121 3.94 -10.97 9.64
C ASP A 121 3.75 -11.06 8.12
N GLU A 122 4.63 -10.38 7.40
CA GLU A 122 4.79 -10.65 5.98
C GLU A 122 5.07 -12.15 5.81
N THR A 123 4.26 -12.75 4.95
CA THR A 123 4.31 -14.17 4.64
C THR A 123 4.41 -14.31 3.14
N ASP A 124 5.39 -15.08 2.69
CA ASP A 124 5.46 -15.51 1.31
C ASP A 124 4.33 -16.53 1.04
N PRO A 125 3.44 -16.30 0.06
CA PRO A 125 2.40 -17.27 -0.31
C PRO A 125 2.92 -18.66 -0.68
N SER A 126 4.17 -18.77 -1.15
CA SER A 126 4.85 -20.03 -1.44
C SER A 126 5.41 -20.72 -0.19
N GLU A 127 5.63 -19.97 0.90
CA GLU A 127 6.08 -20.46 2.21
C GLU A 127 5.17 -19.99 3.36
N PRO A 128 3.88 -20.38 3.38
CA PRO A 128 2.93 -19.92 4.38
C PRO A 128 3.34 -20.34 5.81
N LYS A 129 3.40 -19.36 6.72
CA LYS A 129 3.66 -19.60 8.15
C LYS A 129 2.49 -20.34 8.81
N GLY A 130 2.74 -21.02 9.93
CA GLY A 130 1.68 -21.61 10.77
C GLY A 130 1.04 -22.93 10.29
N GLY A 131 1.54 -23.54 9.21
CA GLY A 131 1.03 -24.83 8.70
C GLY A 131 -0.24 -24.70 7.85
N GLU A 132 -0.52 -23.49 7.37
CA GLU A 132 -1.63 -23.21 6.46
C GLU A 132 -1.26 -23.55 5.01
N SER A 133 -2.28 -23.70 4.15
CA SER A 133 -2.07 -24.02 2.73
C SER A 133 -2.85 -23.05 1.85
N VAL A 134 -2.15 -22.41 0.91
CA VAL A 134 -2.71 -21.41 0.00
C VAL A 134 -3.12 -22.06 -1.33
N ASP A 135 -4.29 -21.67 -1.86
CA ASP A 135 -4.63 -21.98 -3.26
C ASP A 135 -3.97 -21.00 -4.22
N MET A 136 -2.71 -21.30 -4.56
CA MET A 136 -1.88 -20.52 -5.48
C MET A 136 -2.40 -20.51 -6.92
N SER A 137 -3.41 -21.31 -7.26
CA SER A 137 -3.96 -21.36 -8.62
C SER A 137 -4.75 -20.10 -9.02
N ASN A 138 -5.05 -19.22 -8.07
CA ASN A 138 -5.75 -17.96 -8.29
C ASN A 138 -4.81 -16.78 -8.63
N PHE A 139 -3.49 -16.99 -8.58
CA PHE A 139 -2.49 -15.96 -8.80
C PHE A 139 -1.66 -16.23 -10.06
N ASP A 140 -1.04 -15.19 -10.62
CA ASP A 140 -0.12 -15.33 -11.74
C ASP A 140 1.06 -16.25 -11.38
N PRO A 141 1.32 -17.32 -12.14
CA PRO A 141 2.39 -18.28 -11.81
C PRO A 141 3.79 -17.66 -11.85
N VAL A 142 4.01 -16.55 -12.56
CA VAL A 142 5.27 -15.82 -12.54
C VAL A 142 5.44 -15.11 -11.20
N PHE A 143 4.39 -14.43 -10.73
CA PHE A 143 4.38 -13.80 -9.41
C PHE A 143 4.66 -14.83 -8.31
N VAL A 144 3.99 -15.99 -8.37
CA VAL A 144 4.21 -17.10 -7.42
C VAL A 144 5.65 -17.65 -7.46
N SER A 145 6.31 -17.58 -8.61
CA SER A 145 7.67 -18.14 -8.78
C SER A 145 8.81 -17.18 -8.47
N GLU A 146 8.52 -15.88 -8.32
CA GLU A 146 9.53 -14.86 -8.09
C GLU A 146 10.07 -14.92 -6.65
N ASP A 147 9.35 -15.54 -5.70
CA ASP A 147 9.85 -15.80 -4.32
C ASP A 147 10.37 -14.51 -3.65
N ASP A 148 9.71 -13.39 -3.99
CA ASP A 148 10.04 -12.02 -3.60
C ASP A 148 8.80 -11.40 -2.92
N THR A 149 7.99 -12.25 -2.28
CA THR A 149 6.65 -11.90 -1.80
C THR A 149 6.64 -11.58 -0.32
N ASP A 150 7.40 -10.55 0.03
CA ASP A 150 7.39 -9.92 1.35
C ASP A 150 6.13 -9.05 1.50
N THR A 151 4.92 -9.50 1.14
CA THR A 151 3.70 -8.67 1.34
C THR A 151 2.41 -9.42 1.62
N ALA A 152 2.33 -10.75 1.57
CA ALA A 152 1.01 -11.39 1.68
C ALA A 152 0.54 -11.55 3.13
N ILE A 153 -0.76 -11.36 3.33
CA ILE A 153 -1.44 -11.73 4.57
C ILE A 153 -2.50 -12.77 4.41
N ASP A 154 -2.51 -13.68 5.37
CA ASP A 154 -3.71 -14.41 5.72
C ASP A 154 -4.73 -13.40 6.27
N VAL A 155 -5.73 -13.10 5.45
CA VAL A 155 -6.84 -12.22 5.83
C VAL A 155 -7.79 -12.90 6.83
N ASN A 156 -7.47 -14.13 7.27
CA ASN A 156 -8.31 -14.98 8.11
C ASN A 156 -9.75 -15.01 7.59
N ASP A 157 -9.91 -15.17 6.27
CA ASP A 157 -11.23 -15.34 5.63
C ASP A 157 -11.51 -16.84 5.40
N PRO A 158 -12.14 -17.53 6.37
CA PRO A 158 -12.51 -18.94 6.23
C PRO A 158 -13.60 -19.18 5.18
N VAL A 159 -14.14 -18.12 4.54
CA VAL A 159 -15.19 -18.20 3.52
C VAL A 159 -14.60 -18.14 2.10
N THR A 160 -13.56 -17.32 1.88
CA THR A 160 -12.98 -17.14 0.53
C THR A 160 -11.62 -17.82 0.35
N GLY A 161 -10.84 -18.03 1.42
CA GLY A 161 -9.50 -18.64 1.33
C GLY A 161 -8.51 -17.84 0.48
N GLN A 162 -8.68 -16.51 0.40
CA GLN A 162 -7.84 -15.60 -0.39
C GLN A 162 -6.84 -14.87 0.50
N PHE A 163 -5.61 -14.68 0.01
CA PHE A 163 -4.64 -13.74 0.59
C PHE A 163 -4.88 -12.34 0.06
N GLY A 164 -4.61 -11.33 0.90
CA GLY A 164 -4.45 -9.94 0.48
C GLY A 164 -2.97 -9.59 0.45
N LEU A 165 -2.56 -8.69 -0.45
CA LEU A 165 -1.19 -8.17 -0.45
C LEU A 165 -1.14 -6.83 0.30
N TYR A 166 -0.20 -6.67 1.22
CA TYR A 166 0.23 -5.38 1.69
C TYR A 166 0.77 -4.55 0.53
N GLY A 167 0.59 -3.24 0.64
CA GLY A 167 0.95 -2.34 -0.45
C GLY A 167 -0.13 -2.17 -1.51
N GLY A 168 -0.34 -0.91 -1.86
CA GLY A 168 -1.35 -0.49 -2.79
C GLY A 168 -0.93 -0.82 -4.18
N ARG A 169 -1.58 -1.83 -4.73
CA ARG A 169 -1.44 -2.15 -6.16
C ARG A 169 -2.59 -1.62 -6.98
N SER A 170 -3.67 -1.18 -6.32
CA SER A 170 -4.94 -0.90 -6.97
C SER A 170 -5.72 0.21 -6.27
N PHE A 171 -6.77 0.69 -6.93
CA PHE A 171 -7.87 1.39 -6.30
C PHE A 171 -9.17 0.65 -6.59
N SER A 172 -10.15 0.80 -5.71
CA SER A 172 -11.47 0.17 -5.84
C SER A 172 -12.60 1.19 -5.82
N ILE A 173 -13.70 0.86 -6.48
CA ILE A 173 -15.00 1.53 -6.35
C ILE A 173 -15.96 0.57 -5.66
N HIS A 174 -16.68 1.07 -4.68
CA HIS A 174 -17.57 0.28 -3.84
C HIS A 174 -18.97 0.88 -3.80
N ASP A 175 -19.97 0.02 -3.63
CA ASP A 175 -21.36 0.45 -3.41
C ASP A 175 -21.61 0.94 -1.98
N ASP A 176 -22.83 1.40 -1.72
CA ASP A 176 -23.27 1.92 -0.42
C ASP A 176 -23.36 0.87 0.71
N LYS A 177 -23.01 -0.38 0.40
CA LYS A 177 -22.97 -1.51 1.35
C LYS A 177 -21.55 -2.07 1.51
N GLY A 178 -20.55 -1.47 0.87
CA GLY A 178 -19.16 -1.97 0.90
C GLY A 178 -18.89 -3.11 -0.08
N GLY A 179 -19.82 -3.40 -0.99
CA GLY A 179 -19.60 -4.35 -2.08
C GLY A 179 -18.71 -3.74 -3.16
N VAL A 180 -17.72 -4.50 -3.63
CA VAL A 180 -16.77 -4.01 -4.65
C VAL A 180 -17.39 -4.09 -6.03
N ILE A 181 -17.48 -2.93 -6.68
CA ILE A 181 -18.05 -2.74 -8.02
C ILE A 181 -16.95 -2.59 -9.06
N TYR A 182 -15.77 -2.15 -8.70
CA TYR A 182 -14.62 -2.13 -9.59
C TYR A 182 -13.35 -2.25 -8.78
N ASP A 183 -12.35 -2.90 -9.35
CA ASP A 183 -11.01 -3.01 -8.82
C ASP A 183 -10.04 -2.86 -9.99
N SER A 184 -9.05 -1.98 -9.87
CA SER A 184 -8.10 -1.73 -10.96
C SER A 184 -7.10 -2.85 -11.17
N GLY A 185 -6.97 -3.81 -10.24
CA GLY A 185 -5.89 -4.80 -10.27
C GLY A 185 -4.54 -4.11 -10.44
N ASN A 186 -3.69 -4.63 -11.34
CA ASN A 186 -2.34 -4.13 -11.63
C ASN A 186 -2.30 -2.92 -12.60
N LEU A 187 -3.44 -2.34 -13.00
CA LEU A 187 -3.48 -1.28 -14.02
C LEU A 187 -2.63 -0.05 -13.67
N THR A 188 -2.49 0.32 -12.40
CA THR A 188 -1.64 1.45 -11.99
C THR A 188 -0.15 1.15 -12.20
N GLU A 189 0.27 -0.10 -12.01
CA GLU A 189 1.63 -0.56 -12.30
C GLU A 189 1.91 -0.54 -13.81
N GLU A 190 0.96 -1.01 -14.62
CA GLU A 190 1.06 -0.97 -16.08
C GLU A 190 1.20 0.47 -16.61
N ILE A 191 0.39 1.38 -16.07
CA ILE A 191 0.49 2.81 -16.41
C ILE A 191 1.84 3.38 -15.96
N ALA A 192 2.28 3.12 -14.72
CA ALA A 192 3.57 3.60 -14.26
C ALA A 192 4.72 3.10 -15.14
N ALA A 193 4.64 1.85 -15.58
CA ALA A 193 5.60 1.24 -16.49
C ALA A 193 5.61 1.90 -17.88
N GLU A 194 4.43 2.16 -18.45
CA GLU A 194 4.29 2.84 -19.74
C GLU A 194 4.98 4.20 -19.74
N PHE A 195 4.90 4.92 -18.62
CA PHE A 195 5.55 6.22 -18.45
C PHE A 195 7.05 6.12 -18.14
N GLY A 196 7.56 4.92 -17.83
CA GLY A 196 8.95 4.70 -17.40
C GLY A 196 9.20 5.09 -15.93
N TYR A 197 8.16 5.05 -15.10
CA TYR A 197 8.15 5.50 -13.70
C TYR A 197 7.97 4.34 -12.71
N TYR A 198 8.04 3.09 -13.18
CA TYR A 198 7.90 1.91 -12.32
C TYR A 198 9.28 1.33 -11.99
N PRO A 199 9.72 1.36 -10.72
CA PRO A 199 10.94 0.71 -10.28
C PRO A 199 10.74 -0.81 -10.24
N ASP A 200 11.56 -1.59 -10.96
CA ASP A 200 11.31 -3.02 -11.16
C ASP A 200 11.32 -3.83 -9.85
N HIS A 201 12.12 -3.41 -8.85
CA HIS A 201 12.19 -4.00 -7.50
C HIS A 201 10.91 -3.84 -6.68
N ARG A 202 9.90 -3.11 -7.18
CA ARG A 202 8.59 -2.97 -6.51
C ARG A 202 7.60 -4.07 -6.90
N SER A 203 7.97 -4.92 -7.87
CA SER A 203 7.11 -5.97 -8.41
C SER A 203 6.81 -7.08 -7.40
N GLY A 204 7.78 -7.46 -6.57
CA GLY A 204 7.60 -8.39 -5.44
C GLY A 204 6.98 -7.70 -4.22
N ASN A 205 7.34 -6.42 -4.01
CA ASN A 205 6.95 -5.64 -2.84
C ASN A 205 5.53 -5.02 -3.00
N LYS A 206 5.40 -3.71 -2.74
CA LYS A 206 4.12 -3.02 -2.57
C LYS A 206 3.58 -2.32 -3.83
N GLY A 207 4.20 -2.58 -5.00
CA GLY A 207 3.74 -2.05 -6.29
C GLY A 207 3.84 -0.52 -6.39
N THR A 208 2.76 0.16 -6.79
CA THR A 208 2.77 1.63 -6.96
C THR A 208 2.33 2.44 -5.74
N GLU A 209 1.75 1.80 -4.73
CA GLU A 209 1.09 2.40 -3.55
C GLU A 209 0.19 3.60 -3.92
N PRO A 210 -1.01 3.39 -4.51
CA PRO A 210 -2.03 4.42 -4.55
C PRO A 210 -2.34 4.95 -3.15
N GLU A 211 -2.27 6.27 -2.98
CA GLU A 211 -2.30 6.95 -1.68
C GLU A 211 -3.58 7.77 -1.51
N ALA A 212 -3.81 8.69 -2.46
CA ALA A 212 -5.03 9.46 -2.55
C ALA A 212 -5.81 9.20 -3.82
N VAL A 213 -7.11 9.41 -3.70
CA VAL A 213 -8.06 9.46 -4.81
C VAL A 213 -8.85 10.75 -4.73
N GLU A 214 -9.13 11.34 -5.89
CA GLU A 214 -9.98 12.53 -6.01
C GLU A 214 -10.96 12.31 -7.14
N TYR A 215 -12.25 12.35 -6.83
CA TYR A 215 -13.30 12.32 -7.82
C TYR A 215 -13.70 13.73 -8.27
N PHE A 216 -13.85 13.89 -9.58
CA PHE A 216 -14.38 15.12 -10.15
C PHE A 216 -15.27 14.85 -11.36
N LYS A 217 -16.03 15.88 -11.76
CA LYS A 217 -16.91 15.80 -12.93
C LYS A 217 -16.91 17.05 -13.77
N LEU A 218 -16.76 16.84 -15.07
CA LEU A 218 -16.77 17.87 -16.10
C LEU A 218 -17.91 17.61 -17.09
N GLY A 219 -18.21 18.59 -17.92
CA GLY A 219 -19.30 18.56 -18.88
C GLY A 219 -20.53 19.36 -18.47
N LYS A 220 -21.46 19.47 -19.41
CA LYS A 220 -22.71 20.22 -19.25
C LYS A 220 -23.73 19.40 -18.45
N LYS A 221 -24.77 20.06 -17.96
CA LYS A 221 -25.86 19.38 -17.24
C LYS A 221 -26.50 18.34 -18.19
N GLY A 222 -26.51 17.07 -17.78
CA GLY A 222 -27.04 15.96 -18.57
C GLY A 222 -25.99 15.19 -19.38
N GLU A 223 -24.78 15.73 -19.51
CA GLU A 223 -23.65 15.15 -20.25
C GLU A 223 -22.39 15.21 -19.38
N LYS A 224 -22.54 14.95 -18.07
CA LYS A 224 -21.41 14.99 -17.16
C LYS A 224 -20.63 13.69 -17.29
N ARG A 225 -19.33 13.82 -17.48
CA ARG A 225 -18.36 12.72 -17.41
C ARG A 225 -17.76 12.71 -16.00
N HIS A 226 -17.48 11.51 -15.51
CA HIS A 226 -17.12 11.22 -14.13
C HIS A 226 -15.68 10.74 -14.12
N PHE A 227 -14.81 11.40 -13.38
CA PHE A 227 -13.38 11.13 -13.39
C PHE A 227 -12.86 10.85 -11.99
N ILE A 228 -11.84 10.01 -11.90
CA ILE A 228 -11.13 9.65 -10.68
C ILE A 228 -9.65 9.86 -10.96
N ALA A 229 -8.99 10.75 -10.23
CA ALA A 229 -7.54 10.83 -10.19
C ALA A 229 -7.01 9.98 -9.05
N VAL A 230 -5.87 9.32 -9.25
CA VAL A 230 -5.23 8.44 -8.27
C VAL A 230 -3.78 8.86 -8.13
N ALA A 231 -3.34 9.22 -6.92
CA ALA A 231 -1.94 9.55 -6.65
C ALA A 231 -1.17 8.27 -6.35
N LEU A 232 -0.06 8.05 -7.04
CA LEU A 232 0.80 6.88 -6.83
C LEU A 232 2.02 7.31 -6.02
N GLU A 233 2.10 6.92 -4.75
CA GLU A 233 3.15 7.34 -3.81
C GLU A 233 4.53 6.89 -4.29
N ARG A 234 4.62 5.62 -4.73
CA ARG A 234 5.88 4.87 -4.84
C ARG A 234 6.25 4.52 -6.26
N VAL A 235 6.09 5.54 -7.10
CA VAL A 235 6.64 5.60 -8.45
C VAL A 235 7.91 6.45 -8.45
N ALA A 236 8.83 6.16 -9.37
CA ALA A 236 10.06 6.93 -9.55
C ALA A 236 10.44 6.93 -11.02
N ASN A 237 10.82 8.09 -11.56
CA ASN A 237 11.27 8.19 -12.95
C ASN A 237 12.58 7.41 -13.15
N ASN A 238 12.53 6.32 -13.90
CA ASN A 238 13.70 5.45 -14.13
C ASN A 238 14.83 6.15 -14.91
N ALA A 239 14.56 7.29 -15.55
CA ALA A 239 15.56 8.09 -16.25
C ALA A 239 16.22 9.17 -15.37
N ASP A 240 15.75 9.36 -14.13
CA ASP A 240 16.30 10.31 -13.17
C ASP A 240 17.20 9.60 -12.15
N GLU A 241 18.41 10.12 -11.94
CA GLU A 241 19.41 9.47 -11.06
C GLU A 241 18.97 9.44 -9.59
N ASP A 242 18.17 10.43 -9.16
CA ASP A 242 17.66 10.55 -7.80
C ASP A 242 16.26 9.89 -7.64
N GLY A 243 15.73 9.32 -8.73
CA GLY A 243 14.40 8.72 -8.78
C GLY A 243 13.27 9.71 -8.58
N LEU A 244 13.48 11.01 -8.86
CA LEU A 244 12.40 12.00 -8.73
C LEU A 244 11.35 11.80 -9.83
N GLY A 245 10.10 11.68 -9.43
CA GLY A 245 8.97 11.64 -10.34
C GLY A 245 7.68 11.15 -9.69
N SER A 246 6.65 11.99 -9.67
CA SER A 246 5.29 11.59 -9.26
C SER A 246 4.40 11.34 -10.48
N LEU A 247 3.50 10.36 -10.37
CA LEU A 247 2.43 10.12 -11.33
C LEU A 247 1.05 10.22 -10.68
N VAL A 248 0.11 10.84 -11.40
CA VAL A 248 -1.31 10.84 -11.04
C VAL A 248 -2.14 10.42 -12.26
N PRO A 249 -2.41 9.12 -12.44
CA PRO A 249 -3.34 8.65 -13.48
C PRO A 249 -4.76 9.17 -13.26
N VAL A 250 -5.44 9.46 -14.36
CA VAL A 250 -6.84 9.91 -14.39
C VAL A 250 -7.66 8.89 -15.16
N PHE A 251 -8.74 8.44 -14.53
CA PHE A 251 -9.65 7.46 -15.07
C PHE A 251 -11.04 8.07 -15.28
N GLU A 252 -11.74 7.69 -16.34
CA GLU A 252 -13.15 7.96 -16.52
C GLU A 252 -13.99 6.76 -16.10
N VAL A 253 -15.06 6.99 -15.35
CA VAL A 253 -16.11 6.00 -15.08
C VAL A 253 -17.01 5.89 -16.31
N ILE A 254 -16.96 4.76 -17.00
CA ILE A 254 -17.65 4.49 -18.27
C ILE A 254 -19.03 3.88 -18.02
N ASP A 255 -19.06 2.68 -17.44
CA ASP A 255 -20.28 1.92 -17.18
C ASP A 255 -20.08 0.92 -16.04
N LEU A 256 -20.44 1.31 -14.81
CA LEU A 256 -20.32 0.42 -13.64
C LEU A 256 -21.22 -0.83 -13.73
N GLU A 257 -22.16 -0.89 -14.68
CA GLU A 257 -23.01 -2.07 -14.92
C GLU A 257 -22.44 -3.02 -15.97
N ALA A 258 -21.29 -2.69 -16.59
CA ALA A 258 -20.66 -3.55 -17.59
C ALA A 258 -20.30 -4.94 -17.00
N GLU A 259 -20.52 -5.99 -17.80
CA GLU A 259 -20.22 -7.38 -17.38
C GLU A 259 -18.72 -7.59 -17.13
N ASN A 260 -17.87 -7.03 -17.99
CA ASN A 260 -16.43 -7.06 -17.81
C ASN A 260 -15.97 -5.87 -16.95
N ASN A 261 -15.15 -6.15 -15.93
CA ASN A 261 -14.55 -5.17 -15.02
C ASN A 261 -13.81 -4.06 -15.78
N ASP A 262 -13.03 -4.44 -16.79
CA ASP A 262 -12.16 -3.50 -17.53
C ASP A 262 -12.94 -2.53 -18.43
N ASN A 263 -14.22 -2.82 -18.67
CA ASN A 263 -15.12 -1.92 -19.41
C ASN A 263 -15.81 -0.90 -18.49
N ARG A 264 -15.66 -1.01 -17.16
CA ARG A 264 -16.33 -0.14 -16.19
C ARG A 264 -15.65 1.22 -16.08
N VAL A 265 -14.33 1.24 -16.21
CA VAL A 265 -13.46 2.40 -16.02
C VAL A 265 -12.39 2.40 -17.10
N ALA A 266 -12.00 3.58 -17.62
CA ALA A 266 -10.96 3.72 -18.63
C ALA A 266 -9.90 4.73 -18.19
N HIS A 267 -8.63 4.42 -18.36
CA HIS A 267 -7.54 5.39 -18.24
C HIS A 267 -7.63 6.41 -19.38
N VAL A 268 -7.64 7.71 -19.05
CA VAL A 268 -7.83 8.81 -20.03
C VAL A 268 -6.68 9.81 -20.06
N GLY A 269 -5.72 9.69 -19.14
CA GLY A 269 -4.55 10.55 -19.09
C GLY A 269 -3.79 10.39 -17.77
N THR A 270 -2.59 10.95 -17.69
CA THR A 270 -1.75 10.91 -16.49
C THR A 270 -1.06 12.26 -16.32
N PHE A 271 -1.10 12.81 -15.10
CA PHE A 271 -0.24 13.92 -14.74
C PHE A 271 1.13 13.41 -14.32
N VAL A 272 2.17 14.08 -14.79
CA VAL A 272 3.56 13.72 -14.54
C VAL A 272 4.26 14.91 -13.90
N ALA A 273 4.80 14.73 -12.70
CA ALA A 273 5.62 15.71 -12.01
C ALA A 273 7.05 15.20 -11.89
N PRO A 274 7.93 15.43 -12.88
CA PRO A 274 9.27 14.83 -12.92
C PRO A 274 10.23 15.35 -11.84
N LEU A 275 9.84 16.37 -11.07
CA LEU A 275 10.66 17.00 -10.02
C LEU A 275 10.04 16.87 -8.62
N SER A 276 9.04 15.99 -8.47
CA SER A 276 8.32 15.75 -7.23
C SER A 276 8.33 14.26 -6.87
N SER A 277 8.07 13.91 -5.62
CA SER A 277 7.99 12.51 -5.17
C SER A 277 7.05 12.34 -3.97
N SER A 278 6.47 11.15 -3.83
CA SER A 278 5.48 10.79 -2.79
C SER A 278 4.25 11.70 -2.81
N PRO A 279 3.43 11.66 -3.88
CA PRO A 279 2.17 12.38 -3.92
C PRO A 279 1.17 11.82 -2.89
N GLU A 280 0.81 12.64 -1.91
CA GLU A 280 -0.10 12.30 -0.82
C GLU A 280 -1.50 12.87 -1.04
N GLY A 281 -1.57 14.19 -1.24
CA GLY A 281 -2.84 14.91 -1.26
C GLY A 281 -3.28 15.25 -2.67
N LEU A 282 -4.52 14.91 -3.02
CA LEU A 282 -5.17 15.37 -4.26
C LEU A 282 -6.32 16.32 -3.95
N PHE A 283 -6.47 17.36 -4.77
CA PHE A 283 -7.64 18.25 -4.70
C PHE A 283 -7.97 18.89 -6.04
N PHE A 284 -9.19 18.69 -6.55
CA PHE A 284 -9.63 19.26 -7.80
C PHE A 284 -10.40 20.59 -7.60
N VAL A 285 -9.86 21.66 -8.17
CA VAL A 285 -10.51 22.98 -8.21
C VAL A 285 -11.22 23.16 -9.54
N LYS A 286 -12.54 23.27 -9.51
CA LYS A 286 -13.34 23.49 -10.72
C LYS A 286 -13.30 24.94 -11.18
N ASP A 287 -12.79 25.18 -12.39
CA ASP A 287 -12.75 26.51 -13.02
C ASP A 287 -13.99 26.79 -13.86
N SER A 288 -14.42 25.80 -14.66
CA SER A 288 -15.55 25.94 -15.57
C SER A 288 -16.34 24.64 -15.69
N LYS A 289 -17.35 24.61 -16.55
CA LYS A 289 -18.07 23.35 -16.84
C LYS A 289 -17.15 22.28 -17.43
N ASN A 290 -16.11 22.69 -18.16
CA ASN A 290 -15.27 21.80 -18.95
C ASN A 290 -13.79 21.87 -18.54
N SER A 291 -13.46 22.53 -17.43
CA SER A 291 -12.08 22.68 -17.00
C SER A 291 -11.96 22.84 -15.49
N GLY A 292 -10.75 22.60 -15.00
CA GLY A 292 -10.34 22.89 -13.63
C GLY A 292 -8.84 22.71 -13.47
N THR A 293 -8.39 22.71 -12.23
CA THR A 293 -6.99 22.51 -11.88
C THR A 293 -6.90 21.42 -10.81
N MET A 294 -6.07 20.40 -11.04
CA MET A 294 -5.70 19.43 -10.01
C MET A 294 -4.51 19.95 -9.23
N LEU A 295 -4.60 19.93 -7.90
CA LEU A 295 -3.50 20.20 -6.99
C LEU A 295 -2.99 18.89 -6.42
N VAL A 296 -1.67 18.73 -6.39
CA VAL A 296 -0.99 17.52 -5.89
C VAL A 296 0.04 17.92 -4.86
N ALA A 297 -0.18 17.54 -3.60
CA ALA A 297 0.78 17.74 -2.53
C ALA A 297 1.74 16.55 -2.47
N ASN A 298 3.03 16.81 -2.54
CA ASN A 298 4.08 15.79 -2.55
C ASN A 298 4.90 15.90 -1.27
N GLU A 299 4.84 14.88 -0.41
CA GLU A 299 5.43 14.93 0.93
C GLU A 299 6.95 14.95 0.87
N ARG A 300 7.55 13.95 0.24
CA ARG A 300 9.01 13.76 0.25
C ARG A 300 9.75 14.90 -0.41
N SER A 301 9.23 15.44 -1.52
CA SER A 301 9.83 16.61 -2.18
C SER A 301 9.41 17.96 -1.56
N GLY A 302 8.36 17.99 -0.73
CA GLY A 302 7.83 19.22 -0.14
C GLY A 302 7.24 20.19 -1.17
N THR A 303 6.72 19.69 -2.29
CA THR A 303 6.23 20.48 -3.42
C THR A 303 4.70 20.42 -3.53
N LEU A 304 4.10 21.47 -4.09
CA LEU A 304 2.70 21.51 -4.50
C LEU A 304 2.63 21.72 -6.01
N ASP A 305 2.31 20.66 -6.75
CA ASP A 305 2.12 20.73 -8.20
C ASP A 305 0.69 21.13 -8.56
N SER A 306 0.54 21.80 -9.69
CA SER A 306 -0.77 22.18 -10.22
C SER A 306 -0.89 21.82 -11.71
N PHE A 307 -1.92 21.05 -12.05
CA PHE A 307 -2.18 20.60 -13.42
C PHE A 307 -3.50 21.17 -13.92
N SER A 308 -3.47 21.93 -15.00
CA SER A 308 -4.69 22.35 -15.68
C SER A 308 -5.33 21.16 -16.40
N ILE A 309 -6.63 21.01 -16.22
CA ILE A 309 -7.45 19.97 -16.83
C ILE A 309 -8.48 20.63 -17.73
N SER A 310 -8.53 20.20 -18.99
CA SER A 310 -9.65 20.48 -19.89
C SER A 310 -10.30 19.16 -20.31
N LEU A 311 -11.63 19.15 -20.38
CA LEU A 311 -12.39 18.00 -20.86
C LEU A 311 -12.00 17.59 -22.30
N ALA A 312 -11.48 18.53 -23.10
CA ALA A 312 -11.01 18.25 -24.45
C ALA A 312 -9.70 17.45 -24.49
N ASP A 313 -8.94 17.44 -23.39
CA ASP A 313 -7.64 16.76 -23.29
C ASP A 313 -7.78 15.31 -22.78
N LEU A 314 -8.97 14.94 -22.27
CA LEU A 314 -9.27 13.64 -21.66
C LEU A 314 -9.99 12.66 -22.61
N GLY A 315 -9.84 12.85 -23.93
CA GLY A 315 -10.49 12.03 -24.97
C GLY A 315 -11.94 12.35 -25.25
#